data_AF-A0A9D6I2J0-F1
#
_entry.id   AF-A0A9D6I2J0-F1
#
_cell.length_a   1.000
_cell.length_b   1.000
_cell.length_c   1.000
_cell.angle_alpha   90.00
_cell.angle_beta   90.00
_cell.angle_gamma   90.00
#
_symmetry.space_group_name_H-M   'P 1'
#
loop_
_entity.id
_entity.type
_entity.pdbx_description
1 polymer ?
#
loop_
_entity_poly.entity_id
_entity_poly.type
_entity_poly.pdbx_seq_one_letter_code
_entity_poly.pdbx_strand_id
1 'polypeptide(L)' 'LKGHTIGGAQVSPKHPNFIINLGIATSADILAVLNFVKTNIKNKFSIDLEVEIELL' A
#
# COMPACT_ATOMS: atom_id res chain seq x y z
N LEU A 1 5.03 -8.00 3.55
CA LEU A 1 3.88 -7.11 3.25
C LEU A 1 3.05 -7.60 2.06
N LYS A 2 3.59 -8.42 1.14
CA LYS A 2 2.80 -9.10 0.10
C LYS A 2 1.52 -9.71 0.66
N GLY A 3 0.39 -9.49 -0.03
CA GLY A 3 -0.92 -10.01 0.36
C GLY A 3 -1.57 -9.33 1.55
N HIS A 4 -0.95 -8.31 2.16
CA HIS A 4 -1.59 -7.56 3.24
C HIS A 4 -2.75 -6.73 2.71
N THR A 5 -3.89 -6.77 3.41
CA THR A 5 -5.15 -6.19 2.99
C THR A 5 -5.70 -5.26 4.06
N ILE A 6 -6.18 -4.08 3.67
CA ILE A 6 -6.96 -3.17 4.51
C ILE A 6 -8.19 -2.75 3.72
N GLY A 7 -9.38 -2.99 4.28
CA GLY A 7 -10.64 -2.76 3.56
C GLY A 7 -10.69 -3.52 2.23
N GLY A 8 -11.00 -2.83 1.13
CA GLY A 8 -10.99 -3.41 -0.22
C GLY A 8 -9.63 -3.41 -0.94
N ALA A 9 -8.57 -2.86 -0.33
CA ALA A 9 -7.26 -2.70 -0.97
C ALA A 9 -6.24 -3.74 -0.46
N GLN A 10 -5.33 -4.19 -1.33
CA GLN A 10 -4.30 -5.18 -0.97
C GLN A 10 -2.95 -4.89 -1.62
N VAL A 11 -1.84 -5.16 -0.92
CA VAL A 11 -0.51 -5.25 -1.54
C VAL A 11 -0.45 -6.49 -2.44
N SER A 12 -0.20 -6.31 -3.73
CA SER A 12 -0.23 -7.40 -4.71
C SER A 12 0.66 -8.59 -4.27
N PRO A 13 0.13 -9.82 -4.30
CA PRO A 13 0.91 -11.01 -3.96
C PRO A 13 1.98 -11.32 -5.02
N LYS A 14 1.75 -10.89 -6.27
CA LYS A 14 2.67 -11.11 -7.40
C LYS A 14 3.81 -10.10 -7.41
N HIS A 15 3.49 -8.81 -7.33
CA HIS A 15 4.45 -7.71 -7.43
C HIS A 15 4.19 -6.66 -6.33
N PRO A 16 4.99 -6.64 -5.24
CA PRO A 16 4.66 -5.90 -4.01
C PRO A 16 4.72 -4.37 -4.13
N ASN A 17 5.16 -3.85 -5.27
CA ASN A 17 5.16 -2.42 -5.55
C ASN A 17 3.76 -1.90 -5.93
N PHE A 18 2.81 -2.81 -6.20
CA PHE A 18 1.44 -2.45 -6.55
C PHE A 18 0.48 -2.67 -5.39
N ILE A 19 -0.40 -1.69 -5.19
CA ILE A 19 -1.62 -1.85 -4.42
C ILE A 19 -2.74 -2.16 -5.40
N ILE A 20 -3.46 -3.26 -5.19
CA ILE A 20 -4.57 -3.71 -6.03
C ILE A 20 -5.89 -3.47 -5.32
N ASN A 21 -6.90 -3.11 -6.10
CA ASN A 21 -8.29 -3.03 -5.66
C ASN A 21 -8.93 -4.42 -5.81
N LEU A 22 -9.53 -4.94 -4.74
CA LEU A 22 -10.23 -6.24 -4.75
C LEU A 22 -11.70 -6.13 -5.24
N GLY A 23 -12.06 -5.00 -5.85
CA GLY A 23 -13.37 -4.72 -6.43
C GLY A 23 -14.19 -3.68 -5.66
N ILE A 24 -13.92 -3.51 -4.37
CA ILE A 24 -14.68 -2.62 -3.47
C ILE A 24 -13.80 -1.59 -2.74
N ALA A 25 -12.53 -1.44 -3.11
CA ALA A 25 -11.63 -0.51 -2.43
C ALA A 25 -12.09 0.93 -2.61
N THR A 26 -12.13 1.65 -1.50
CA THR A 26 -12.23 3.10 -1.49
C THR A 26 -10.84 3.73 -1.64
N SER A 27 -10.77 5.03 -1.96
CA SER A 27 -9.51 5.78 -1.92
C SER A 27 -8.86 5.75 -0.53
N ALA A 28 -9.68 5.77 0.53
CA ALA A 28 -9.21 5.65 1.90
C ALA A 28 -8.52 4.30 2.18
N ASP A 29 -9.04 3.19 1.63
CA ASP A 29 -8.42 1.88 1.76
C ASP A 29 -7.05 1.83 1.08
N ILE A 30 -6.95 2.39 -0.12
CA ILE A 30 -5.69 2.46 -0.87
C ILE A 30 -4.65 3.28 -0.09
N LEU A 31 -5.04 4.45 0.43
CA LEU A 31 -4.17 5.30 1.26
C LEU A 31 -3.77 4.61 2.56
N ALA A 32 -4.67 3.83 3.17
CA ALA A 32 -4.35 3.07 4.38
C ALA A 32 -3.28 2.01 4.12
N VAL A 33 -3.42 1.23 3.03
CA VAL A 33 -2.39 0.25 2.62
C VAL A 33 -1.07 0.94 2.30
N LEU A 34 -1.11 2.07 1.58
CA LEU A 34 0.08 2.87 1.26
C LEU A 34 0.82 3.32 2.52
N ASN A 35 0.11 3.96 3.45
CA ASN A 35 0.68 4.44 4.71
C ASN A 35 1.24 3.29 5.54
N PHE A 36 0.51 2.17 5.63
CA PHE A 36 0.98 0.97 6.32
C PHE A 36 2.32 0.49 5.74
N VAL A 37 2.44 0.40 4.40
CA VAL A 37 3.69 -0.02 3.75
C VAL A 37 4.81 0.96 4.05
N LYS A 38 4.58 2.27 3.88
CA LYS A 38 5.60 3.31 4.14
C LYS A 38 6.10 3.26 5.58
N THR A 39 5.20 3.18 6.56
CA THR A 39 5.56 3.12 7.98
C THR A 39 6.35 1.85 8.31
N ASN A 40 5.94 0.69 7.79
CA ASN A 40 6.65 -0.56 8.05
C ASN A 40 8.06 -0.57 7.44
N ILE A 41 8.22 -0.04 6.22
CA ILE A 41 9.53 0.03 5.57
C ILE A 41 10.44 1.03 6.29
N LYS A 42 9.92 2.20 6.68
CA LYS A 42 10.65 3.17 7.47
C LYS A 42 11.11 2.59 8.81
N ASN A 43 10.23 1.91 9.53
CA ASN A 43 10.57 1.36 10.85
C ASN A 43 11.58 0.20 10.76
N LYS A 44 11.48 -0.63 9.71
CA LYS A 44 12.31 -1.83 9.59
C LYS A 44 13.67 -1.55 8.95
N PHE A 45 13.71 -0.62 8.01
CA PHE A 45 14.88 -0.39 7.16
C PHE A 45 15.43 1.03 7.26
N SER A 46 14.76 1.92 8.00
CA SER A 46 15.11 3.35 8.09
C SER A 46 15.15 4.04 6.73
N ILE A 47 14.30 3.57 5.80
CA ILE A 47 14.14 4.11 4.44
C ILE A 47 12.80 4.81 4.33
N ASP A 48 12.82 6.05 3.85
CA ASP A 48 11.61 6.79 3.46
C ASP A 48 11.26 6.46 2.00
N LEU A 49 10.08 5.85 1.79
CA LEU A 49 9.59 5.54 0.45
C LEU A 49 8.91 6.76 -0.17
N GLU A 50 9.27 7.04 -1.42
CA GLU A 50 8.56 7.98 -2.28
C GLU A 50 7.41 7.30 -3.02
N VAL A 51 6.36 8.07 -3.29
CA VAL A 51 5.15 7.57 -3.97
C VAL A 51 5.20 8.04 -5.41
N GLU A 52 5.07 7.11 -6.37
CA GLU A 52 5.15 7.42 -7.81
C GLU A 52 3.86 8.04 -8.36
N ILE A 53 2.72 7.76 -7.73
CA ILE A 53 1.41 8.22 -8.18
C ILE A 53 1.09 9.62 -7.66
N GLU A 54 0.36 10.39 -8.47
CA GLU A 54 -0.24 11.65 -8.05
C GLU A 54 -1.54 11.38 -7.29
N LEU A 55 -1.72 12.10 -6.17
CA LEU A 55 -2.97 12.11 -5.42
C LEU A 55 -3.69 13.42 -5.77
N LEU A 56 -4.91 13.31 -6.28
CA LEU A 56 -5.77 14.42 -6.73
C LEU A 56 -6.77 14.84 -5.64
#